data_AF-A0A521JAY3-F1
#
_entry.id   AF-A0A521JAY3-F1
#
_cell.length_a   1.000
_cell.length_b   1.000
_cell.length_c   1.000
_cell.angle_alpha   90.00
_cell.angle_beta   90.00
_cell.angle_gamma   90.00
#
_symmetry.space_group_name_H-M   'P 1'
#
loop_
_entity.id
_entity.type
_entity.pdbx_description
1 polymer ?
#
loop_
_entity_poly.entity_id
_entity_poly.type
_entity_poly.pdbx_seq_one_letter_code
_entity_poly.pdbx_strand_id
1 'polypeptide(L)'
;MLVAHYKFEGDLKDSSVNKNSGNIAHGDITFDKGKNGKAAIFDGESYIEVEDNDSLNLDEAFTISVWLNKFEDEEYRYSPILSKGTGSKSVDPPYVLYHDGAIAYPFLDLHNYDEWDSLSIEDSGEYMYDRWHLVTVTFDSATEKVNFYIDGAFIGYGSWEYGELYNTDQNLYIGYGKLDRMHEFYIGLMDELRIYNYALTDKEIKALYNETVPELKVYTSILITPSKMAIIKAEGILNINVTGVMKDGKKENITKLANYQSSDTKIVTVSKEGKIETLKKGKATVTVSYGKLKKVLNITVK
;
A
#
# COMPACT_ATOMS: atom_id res chain seq x y z
N MET A 1 -10.24 10.12 -0.53
CA MET A 1 -8.80 10.17 -0.18
C MET A 1 -8.30 8.81 0.32
N LEU A 2 -6.98 8.63 0.39
CA LEU A 2 -6.35 7.47 1.01
C LEU A 2 -6.46 7.59 2.53
N VAL A 3 -7.17 6.65 3.16
CA VAL A 3 -7.48 6.59 4.59
C VAL A 3 -6.37 5.89 5.38
N ALA A 4 -5.84 4.79 4.85
CA ALA A 4 -4.75 4.05 5.45
C ALA A 4 -3.92 3.35 4.38
N HIS A 5 -2.60 3.23 4.60
CA HIS A 5 -1.69 2.46 3.75
C HIS A 5 -0.62 1.76 4.57
N TYR A 6 -0.75 0.45 4.70
CA TYR A 6 0.21 -0.42 5.36
C TYR A 6 1.06 -1.08 4.28
N LYS A 7 2.35 -0.71 4.26
CA LYS A 7 3.33 -1.27 3.31
C LYS A 7 3.98 -2.55 3.82
N PHE A 8 3.91 -2.80 5.13
CA PHE A 8 4.54 -3.94 5.79
C PHE A 8 6.06 -4.08 5.52
N GLU A 9 6.76 -2.95 5.42
CA GLU A 9 8.21 -2.85 5.23
C GLU A 9 9.00 -3.08 6.54
N GLY A 10 8.57 -4.05 7.34
CA GLY A 10 9.13 -4.34 8.67
C GLY A 10 8.53 -3.54 9.82
N ASP A 11 7.42 -2.83 9.58
CA ASP A 11 6.59 -2.22 10.62
C ASP A 11 5.10 -2.22 10.22
N LEU A 12 4.22 -1.88 11.18
CA LEU A 12 2.76 -1.84 11.02
C LEU A 12 2.22 -0.41 10.86
N LYS A 13 3.06 0.50 10.35
CA LYS A 13 2.70 1.92 10.29
C LYS A 13 1.81 2.23 9.11
N ASP A 14 0.82 3.08 9.39
CA ASP A 14 0.06 3.76 8.36
C ASP A 14 0.89 4.90 7.72
N SER A 15 1.15 4.74 6.42
CA SER A 15 1.86 5.73 5.60
C SER A 15 0.98 6.90 5.16
N SER A 16 -0.35 6.83 5.36
CA SER A 16 -1.29 7.90 5.03
C SER A 16 -1.14 9.13 5.93
N VAL A 17 -1.96 10.15 5.69
CA VAL A 17 -2.03 11.34 6.55
C VAL A 17 -2.74 11.10 7.88
N ASN A 18 -3.59 10.07 7.97
CA ASN A 18 -4.44 9.81 9.15
C ASN A 18 -3.69 9.11 10.28
N LYS A 19 -2.61 8.37 9.97
CA LYS A 19 -1.77 7.71 10.97
C LYS A 19 -2.50 6.66 11.80
N ASN A 20 -3.43 5.94 11.18
CA ASN A 20 -4.11 4.78 11.74
C ASN A 20 -3.13 3.59 11.84
N SER A 21 -2.04 3.72 12.59
CA SER A 21 -1.02 2.67 12.69
C SER A 21 -1.51 1.53 13.57
N GLY A 22 -1.22 0.30 13.17
CA GLY A 22 -1.62 -0.88 13.93
C GLY A 22 -0.62 -1.27 15.00
N ASN A 23 -1.09 -2.06 15.97
CA ASN A 23 -0.29 -2.77 16.95
C ASN A 23 -0.55 -4.27 16.82
N ILE A 24 0.45 -5.09 17.14
CA ILE A 24 0.24 -6.53 17.28
C ILE A 24 -0.62 -6.74 18.52
N ALA A 25 -1.82 -7.27 18.35
CA ALA A 25 -2.75 -7.52 19.46
C ALA A 25 -2.68 -8.96 19.96
N HIS A 26 -2.43 -9.91 19.07
CA HIS A 26 -2.24 -11.32 19.39
C HIS A 26 -1.24 -11.96 18.41
N GLY A 27 -0.59 -13.05 18.84
CA GLY A 27 0.44 -13.76 18.09
C GLY A 27 1.68 -12.90 17.78
N ASP A 28 2.48 -13.35 16.82
CA ASP A 28 3.69 -12.67 16.36
C ASP A 28 3.60 -12.34 14.86
N ILE A 29 3.47 -11.05 14.52
CA ILE A 29 3.59 -10.61 13.12
C ILE A 29 5.08 -10.47 12.76
N THR A 30 5.52 -11.32 11.83
CA THR A 30 6.88 -11.27 11.26
C THR A 30 6.84 -10.78 9.81
N PHE A 31 8.01 -10.61 9.18
CA PHE A 31 8.11 -10.06 7.83
C PHE A 31 9.12 -10.83 6.97
N ASP A 32 8.70 -11.21 5.76
CA ASP A 32 9.56 -11.83 4.73
C ASP A 32 9.31 -11.16 3.36
N LYS A 33 9.87 -11.73 2.28
CA LYS A 33 9.77 -11.20 0.93
C LYS A 33 8.31 -11.04 0.50
N GLY A 34 7.92 -9.79 0.26
CA GLY A 34 6.58 -9.41 -0.18
C GLY A 34 6.44 -9.35 -1.70
N LYS A 35 5.27 -8.93 -2.15
CA LYS A 35 5.03 -8.54 -3.54
C LYS A 35 5.91 -7.35 -3.92
N ASN A 36 6.05 -6.41 -2.99
CA ASN A 36 6.68 -5.11 -3.18
C ASN A 36 7.66 -4.79 -2.03
N GLY A 37 8.70 -5.61 -1.88
CA GLY A 37 9.68 -5.45 -0.80
C GLY A 37 9.47 -6.52 0.27
N LYS A 38 8.88 -6.15 1.40
CA LYS A 38 8.51 -7.07 2.48
C LYS A 38 6.99 -7.12 2.66
N ALA A 39 6.51 -8.24 3.17
CA ALA A 39 5.11 -8.46 3.53
C ALA A 39 5.02 -8.90 5.00
N ALA A 40 3.88 -8.63 5.62
CA ALA A 40 3.55 -9.15 6.94
C ALA A 40 3.11 -10.62 6.82
N ILE A 41 3.64 -11.48 7.70
CA ILE A 41 3.24 -12.88 7.84
C ILE A 41 2.21 -12.98 8.96
N PHE A 42 1.09 -13.61 8.64
CA PHE A 42 0.06 -14.05 9.57
C PHE A 42 0.09 -15.57 9.63
N ASP A 43 0.21 -16.10 10.84
CA ASP A 43 0.42 -17.52 11.16
C ASP A 43 -0.87 -18.28 11.53
N GLY A 44 -2.03 -17.65 11.46
CA GLY A 44 -3.31 -18.23 11.89
C GLY A 44 -3.65 -18.05 13.37
N GLU A 45 -2.79 -17.38 14.13
CA GLU A 45 -3.11 -16.92 15.50
C GLU A 45 -2.91 -15.40 15.63
N SER A 46 -2.04 -14.83 14.80
CA SER A 46 -1.64 -13.43 14.83
C SER A 46 -2.63 -12.50 14.13
N TYR A 47 -2.80 -11.30 14.67
CA TYR A 47 -3.53 -10.23 14.01
C TYR A 47 -3.11 -8.84 14.50
N ILE A 48 -3.45 -7.84 13.70
CA ILE A 48 -3.17 -6.44 13.96
C ILE A 48 -4.46 -5.76 14.40
N GLU A 49 -4.38 -4.97 15.47
CA GLU A 49 -5.44 -4.08 15.93
C GLU A 49 -5.05 -2.64 15.67
N VAL A 50 -6.00 -1.87 15.14
CA VAL A 50 -5.86 -0.46 14.83
C VAL A 50 -6.93 0.28 15.61
N GLU A 51 -6.50 1.20 16.46
CA GLU A 51 -7.40 1.98 17.31
C GLU A 51 -8.45 2.71 16.46
N ASP A 52 -9.67 2.77 16.98
CA ASP A 52 -10.77 3.45 16.34
C ASP A 52 -10.45 4.92 16.01
N ASN A 53 -10.99 5.37 14.87
CA ASN A 53 -10.82 6.73 14.40
C ASN A 53 -11.93 7.08 13.42
N ASP A 54 -12.41 8.33 13.47
CA ASP A 54 -13.44 8.83 12.54
C ASP A 54 -13.05 8.67 11.06
N SER A 55 -11.76 8.64 10.72
CA SER A 55 -11.32 8.39 9.34
C SER A 55 -11.61 6.96 8.84
N LEU A 56 -11.92 6.02 9.74
CA LEU A 56 -12.30 4.63 9.46
C LEU A 56 -13.84 4.45 9.42
N ASN A 57 -14.60 5.53 9.58
CA ASN A 57 -16.04 5.57 9.31
C ASN A 57 -16.25 5.64 7.80
N LEU A 58 -16.49 4.50 7.18
CA LEU A 58 -16.60 4.31 5.73
C LEU A 58 -18.06 4.03 5.35
N ASP A 59 -18.93 5.02 5.53
CA ASP A 59 -20.40 4.89 5.48
C ASP A 59 -21.01 5.08 4.09
N GLU A 60 -20.49 6.01 3.28
CA GLU A 60 -21.03 6.32 1.95
C GLU A 60 -20.34 5.54 0.81
N ALA A 61 -19.01 5.55 0.79
CA ALA A 61 -18.23 4.90 -0.25
C ALA A 61 -16.81 4.57 0.22
N PHE A 62 -16.26 3.44 -0.25
CA PHE A 62 -14.90 3.07 0.05
C PHE A 62 -14.26 2.14 -0.99
N THR A 63 -12.95 1.98 -0.87
CA THR A 63 -12.18 0.92 -1.53
C THR A 63 -11.23 0.29 -0.54
N ILE A 64 -11.19 -1.04 -0.49
CA ILE A 64 -10.15 -1.80 0.21
C ILE A 64 -9.37 -2.58 -0.84
N SER A 65 -8.05 -2.43 -0.85
CA SER A 65 -7.16 -3.06 -1.82
C SER A 65 -5.94 -3.64 -1.11
N VAL A 66 -5.60 -4.91 -1.36
CA VAL A 66 -4.50 -5.59 -0.67
C VAL A 66 -3.90 -6.68 -1.55
N TRP A 67 -2.57 -6.81 -1.50
CA TRP A 67 -1.88 -7.97 -2.06
C TRP A 67 -1.89 -9.10 -1.05
N LEU A 68 -2.32 -10.28 -1.48
CA LEU A 68 -2.45 -11.46 -0.64
C LEU A 68 -1.71 -12.64 -1.28
N ASN A 69 -1.08 -13.45 -0.44
CA ASN A 69 -0.55 -14.75 -0.80
C ASN A 69 -0.85 -15.71 0.36
N LYS A 70 -1.83 -16.58 0.17
CA LYS A 70 -2.34 -17.46 1.22
C LYS A 70 -1.43 -18.69 1.33
N PHE A 71 -1.18 -19.13 2.56
CA PHE A 71 -0.57 -20.45 2.76
C PHE A 71 -1.62 -21.54 2.59
N GLU A 72 -1.18 -22.74 2.19
CA GLU A 72 -2.07 -23.90 2.13
C GLU A 72 -2.60 -24.20 3.53
N ASP A 73 -3.91 -24.39 3.60
CA ASP A 73 -4.63 -24.61 4.84
C ASP A 73 -5.75 -25.62 4.58
N GLU A 74 -5.70 -26.73 5.30
CA GLU A 74 -6.63 -27.85 5.17
C GLU A 74 -7.89 -27.69 6.07
N GLU A 75 -7.91 -26.73 7.01
CA GLU A 75 -8.87 -26.75 8.14
C GLU A 75 -9.77 -25.53 8.33
N TYR A 76 -9.68 -24.44 7.56
CA TYR A 76 -10.51 -23.25 7.81
C TYR A 76 -11.49 -22.89 6.69
N ARG A 77 -12.73 -22.58 7.11
CA ARG A 77 -13.83 -22.13 6.26
C ARG A 77 -13.64 -20.67 5.86
N TYR A 78 -13.34 -19.77 6.80
CA TYR A 78 -13.23 -18.35 6.51
C TYR A 78 -11.84 -17.78 6.80
N SER A 79 -11.38 -16.87 5.95
CA SER A 79 -10.08 -16.21 6.09
C SER A 79 -10.26 -14.69 6.09
N PRO A 80 -10.41 -14.06 7.27
CA PRO A 80 -10.67 -12.63 7.39
C PRO A 80 -9.45 -11.81 6.98
N ILE A 81 -9.65 -10.83 6.11
CA ILE A 81 -8.61 -9.88 5.73
C ILE A 81 -8.67 -8.67 6.65
N LEU A 82 -9.87 -8.10 6.81
CA LEU A 82 -10.07 -6.85 7.52
C LEU A 82 -11.51 -6.76 8.04
N SER A 83 -11.68 -6.30 9.28
CA SER A 83 -12.99 -6.18 9.94
C SER A 83 -13.05 -4.93 10.82
N LYS A 84 -14.09 -4.10 10.70
CA LYS A 84 -14.30 -2.92 11.58
C LYS A 84 -15.11 -3.31 12.80
N GLY A 85 -14.45 -3.90 13.77
CA GLY A 85 -15.08 -4.48 14.95
C GLY A 85 -15.18 -6.00 14.88
N THR A 86 -15.62 -6.61 15.97
CA THR A 86 -15.77 -8.08 16.08
C THR A 86 -17.22 -8.49 16.32
N GLY A 87 -18.12 -7.53 16.22
CA GLY A 87 -19.49 -7.65 16.66
C GLY A 87 -19.62 -7.71 18.18
N SER A 88 -20.80 -7.34 18.65
CA SER A 88 -21.26 -7.47 20.03
C SER A 88 -22.72 -7.91 20.03
N LYS A 89 -23.35 -8.05 21.21
CA LYS A 89 -24.81 -8.28 21.25
C LYS A 89 -25.63 -7.11 20.67
N SER A 90 -25.01 -5.96 20.40
CA SER A 90 -25.71 -4.71 20.12
C SER A 90 -25.34 -4.09 18.77
N VAL A 91 -24.17 -4.41 18.22
CA VAL A 91 -23.66 -3.83 16.97
C VAL A 91 -22.71 -4.84 16.34
N ASP A 92 -23.01 -5.28 15.11
CA ASP A 92 -22.11 -6.08 14.28
C ASP A 92 -20.96 -5.21 13.71
N PRO A 93 -20.06 -5.71 12.87
CA PRO A 93 -19.09 -4.87 12.16
C PRO A 93 -19.71 -4.24 10.89
N PRO A 94 -19.61 -2.94 10.61
CA PRO A 94 -20.26 -2.34 9.44
C PRO A 94 -19.69 -2.84 8.11
N TYR A 95 -18.41 -3.22 8.09
CA TYR A 95 -17.77 -3.85 6.93
C TYR A 95 -16.78 -4.94 7.36
N VAL A 96 -16.84 -6.08 6.67
CA VAL A 96 -15.90 -7.20 6.84
C VAL A 96 -15.48 -7.74 5.47
N LEU A 97 -14.19 -7.69 5.17
CA LEU A 97 -13.61 -8.29 3.97
C LEU A 97 -12.92 -9.60 4.35
N TYR A 98 -13.29 -10.69 3.68
CA TYR A 98 -12.73 -12.02 3.94
C TYR A 98 -12.78 -12.90 2.68
N HIS A 99 -12.20 -14.10 2.77
CA HIS A 99 -12.34 -15.17 1.78
C HIS A 99 -13.06 -16.38 2.39
N ASP A 100 -13.78 -17.13 1.57
CA ASP A 100 -14.27 -18.47 1.90
C ASP A 100 -13.36 -19.53 1.23
N GLY A 101 -12.74 -20.39 2.04
CA GLY A 101 -11.93 -21.51 1.59
C GLY A 101 -10.64 -21.14 0.85
N ALA A 102 -10.37 -21.86 -0.23
CA ALA A 102 -9.08 -21.93 -0.92
C ALA A 102 -8.93 -21.00 -2.14
N ILE A 103 -10.02 -20.36 -2.57
CA ILE A 103 -10.09 -19.66 -3.85
C ILE A 103 -10.02 -18.15 -3.63
N ALA A 104 -9.56 -17.41 -4.65
CA ALA A 104 -9.39 -15.96 -4.64
C ALA A 104 -10.71 -15.15 -4.61
N TYR A 105 -11.75 -15.64 -3.94
CA TYR A 105 -13.06 -15.01 -3.87
C TYR A 105 -13.28 -14.15 -2.64
N PRO A 106 -13.20 -12.81 -2.78
CA PRO A 106 -13.54 -11.92 -1.69
C PRO A 106 -15.04 -11.94 -1.44
N PHE A 107 -15.39 -12.03 -0.17
CA PHE A 107 -16.68 -11.69 0.37
C PHE A 107 -16.57 -10.33 1.07
N LEU A 108 -17.61 -9.52 0.92
CA LEU A 108 -17.77 -8.28 1.67
C LEU A 108 -19.10 -8.34 2.41
N ASP A 109 -19.03 -8.50 3.73
CA ASP A 109 -20.19 -8.29 4.58
C ASP A 109 -20.37 -6.79 4.82
N LEU A 110 -21.58 -6.31 4.61
CA LEU A 110 -21.99 -4.95 4.88
C LEU A 110 -23.16 -4.96 5.87
N HIS A 111 -23.16 -4.02 6.81
CA HIS A 111 -24.24 -3.85 7.77
C HIS A 111 -24.62 -2.37 7.91
N ASN A 112 -25.93 -2.12 7.92
CA ASN A 112 -26.49 -0.89 8.45
C ASN A 112 -27.34 -1.21 9.71
N TYR A 113 -28.11 -0.23 10.20
CA TYR A 113 -28.89 -0.41 11.44
C TYR A 113 -29.99 -1.48 11.33
N ASP A 114 -30.49 -1.74 10.12
CA ASP A 114 -31.68 -2.55 9.88
C ASP A 114 -31.38 -3.84 9.07
N GLU A 115 -30.27 -3.86 8.33
CA GLU A 115 -29.97 -4.86 7.30
C GLU A 115 -28.52 -5.34 7.36
N TRP A 116 -28.35 -6.60 6.98
CA TRP A 116 -27.07 -7.28 6.81
C TRP A 116 -27.10 -8.06 5.51
N ASP A 117 -26.02 -7.96 4.73
CA ASP A 117 -25.83 -8.80 3.55
C ASP A 117 -24.36 -9.20 3.38
N SER A 118 -24.14 -10.38 2.80
CA SER A 118 -22.84 -10.92 2.46
C SER A 118 -22.70 -10.96 0.95
N LEU A 119 -21.99 -9.99 0.39
CA LEU A 119 -21.87 -9.81 -1.05
C LEU A 119 -20.63 -10.52 -1.58
N SER A 120 -20.80 -11.23 -2.70
CA SER A 120 -19.73 -11.92 -3.41
C SER A 120 -20.10 -12.11 -4.88
N ILE A 121 -19.14 -12.59 -5.68
CA ILE A 121 -19.36 -12.99 -7.07
C ILE A 121 -19.04 -14.47 -7.19
N GLU A 122 -20.03 -15.27 -7.62
CA GLU A 122 -19.81 -16.65 -8.00
C GLU A 122 -18.93 -16.71 -9.25
N ASP A 123 -17.69 -17.17 -9.10
CA ASP A 123 -16.79 -17.48 -10.21
C ASP A 123 -16.07 -18.82 -9.90
N SER A 124 -15.44 -19.42 -10.90
CA SER A 124 -14.71 -20.71 -10.80
C SER A 124 -13.24 -20.59 -10.37
N GLY A 125 -12.56 -19.49 -10.70
CA GLY A 125 -11.45 -18.92 -9.91
C GLY A 125 -10.12 -19.62 -9.97
N GLU A 126 -9.10 -18.92 -9.48
CA GLU A 126 -7.77 -19.49 -9.26
C GLU A 126 -7.53 -19.68 -7.76
N TYR A 127 -6.83 -20.75 -7.42
CA TYR A 127 -6.37 -21.00 -6.05
C TYR A 127 -5.40 -19.89 -5.60
N MET A 128 -5.59 -19.40 -4.38
CA MET A 128 -4.77 -18.33 -3.77
C MET A 128 -3.40 -18.80 -3.25
N TYR A 129 -3.15 -20.11 -3.29
CA TYR A 129 -1.98 -20.69 -2.64
C TYR A 129 -0.68 -20.36 -3.36
N ASP A 130 0.31 -19.95 -2.58
CA ASP A 130 1.69 -19.73 -2.99
C ASP A 130 1.89 -18.73 -4.14
N ARG A 131 0.93 -17.83 -4.33
CA ARG A 131 1.01 -16.78 -5.36
C ARG A 131 0.32 -15.50 -4.92
N TRP A 132 0.86 -14.39 -5.43
CA TRP A 132 0.35 -13.06 -5.12
C TRP A 132 -0.84 -12.69 -6.01
N HIS A 133 -1.95 -12.34 -5.36
CA HIS A 133 -3.11 -11.72 -6.01
C HIS A 133 -3.40 -10.36 -5.41
N LEU A 134 -3.74 -9.38 -6.25
CA LEU A 134 -4.30 -8.12 -5.77
C LEU A 134 -5.82 -8.28 -5.65
N VAL A 135 -6.32 -8.29 -4.42
CA VAL A 135 -7.76 -8.29 -4.14
C VAL A 135 -8.20 -6.85 -3.91
N THR A 136 -9.26 -6.42 -4.61
CA THR A 136 -9.84 -5.09 -4.42
C THR A 136 -11.35 -5.15 -4.44
N VAL A 137 -11.98 -4.50 -3.45
CA VAL A 137 -13.43 -4.29 -3.39
C VAL A 137 -13.73 -2.81 -3.30
N THR A 138 -14.73 -2.35 -4.04
CA THR A 138 -15.25 -0.98 -3.94
C THR A 138 -16.71 -1.00 -3.55
N PHE A 139 -17.14 -0.05 -2.73
CA PHE A 139 -18.52 0.19 -2.36
C PHE A 139 -18.87 1.65 -2.63
N ASP A 140 -20.06 1.90 -3.18
CA ASP A 140 -20.60 3.24 -3.41
C ASP A 140 -22.14 3.21 -3.24
N SER A 141 -22.63 3.75 -2.13
CA SER A 141 -24.04 3.77 -1.77
C SER A 141 -24.90 4.58 -2.76
N ALA A 142 -24.33 5.59 -3.43
CA ALA A 142 -25.05 6.40 -4.41
C ALA A 142 -25.32 5.62 -5.72
N THR A 143 -24.51 4.59 -6.00
CA THR A 143 -24.71 3.69 -7.14
C THR A 143 -25.27 2.32 -6.75
N GLU A 144 -25.42 2.06 -5.44
CA GLU A 144 -25.86 0.79 -4.86
C GLU A 144 -24.98 -0.41 -5.26
N LYS A 145 -23.71 -0.17 -5.59
CA LYS A 145 -22.80 -1.20 -6.11
C LYS A 145 -21.67 -1.54 -5.16
N VAL A 146 -21.43 -2.84 -5.03
CA VAL A 146 -20.18 -3.41 -4.53
C VAL A 146 -19.46 -4.06 -5.70
N ASN A 147 -18.35 -3.48 -6.16
CA ASN A 147 -17.58 -4.02 -7.28
C ASN A 147 -16.40 -4.84 -6.76
N PHE A 148 -16.15 -5.98 -7.40
CA PHE A 148 -15.08 -6.91 -7.04
C PHE A 148 -14.04 -7.00 -8.15
N TYR A 149 -12.77 -7.03 -7.75
CA TYR A 149 -11.63 -7.08 -8.66
C TYR A 149 -10.56 -8.04 -8.14
N ILE A 150 -9.98 -8.80 -9.07
CA ILE A 150 -8.80 -9.64 -8.86
C ILE A 150 -7.75 -9.29 -9.90
N ASP A 151 -6.52 -9.06 -9.45
CA ASP A 151 -5.37 -8.72 -10.31
C ASP A 151 -5.62 -7.52 -11.24
N GLY A 152 -6.39 -6.56 -10.73
CA GLY A 152 -6.77 -5.35 -11.45
C GLY A 152 -7.84 -5.54 -12.53
N ALA A 153 -8.42 -6.73 -12.66
CA ALA A 153 -9.53 -7.02 -13.55
C ALA A 153 -10.86 -7.02 -12.76
N PHE A 154 -11.89 -6.38 -13.32
CA PHE A 154 -13.25 -6.43 -12.79
C PHE A 154 -13.83 -7.82 -12.99
N ILE A 155 -14.31 -8.46 -11.91
CA ILE A 155 -14.91 -9.81 -11.96
C ILE A 155 -16.43 -9.79 -11.84
N GLY A 156 -17.01 -8.73 -11.25
CA GLY A 156 -18.46 -8.60 -11.11
C GLY A 156 -18.85 -7.60 -10.02
N TYR A 157 -20.16 -7.42 -9.82
CA TYR A 157 -20.69 -6.59 -8.76
C TYR A 157 -21.89 -7.23 -8.04
N GLY A 158 -22.00 -6.97 -6.74
CA GLY A 158 -23.19 -7.18 -5.93
C GLY A 158 -23.95 -5.87 -5.74
N SER A 159 -25.22 -5.96 -5.35
CA SER A 159 -26.07 -4.79 -5.11
C SER A 159 -26.30 -4.59 -3.61
N TRP A 160 -26.05 -3.38 -3.11
CA TRP A 160 -26.40 -2.96 -1.76
C TRP A 160 -27.42 -1.81 -1.85
N GLU A 161 -28.70 -2.15 -1.73
CA GLU A 161 -29.83 -1.22 -1.92
C GLU A 161 -30.30 -0.59 -0.60
N TYR A 162 -29.54 -0.80 0.49
CA TYR A 162 -29.91 -0.43 1.85
C TYR A 162 -29.31 0.91 2.33
N GLY A 163 -28.69 1.67 1.43
CA GLY A 163 -28.15 3.01 1.72
C GLY A 163 -26.81 2.98 2.45
N GLU A 164 -26.58 3.96 3.33
CA GLU A 164 -25.31 4.12 4.05
C GLU A 164 -25.13 3.08 5.15
N LEU A 165 -23.88 2.74 5.44
CA LEU A 165 -23.50 1.87 6.56
C LEU A 165 -23.55 2.67 7.87
N TYR A 166 -23.70 2.00 9.01
CA TYR A 166 -23.49 2.69 10.29
C TYR A 166 -22.00 2.84 10.62
N ASN A 167 -21.72 3.72 11.57
CA ASN A 167 -20.41 3.90 12.15
C ASN A 167 -20.35 3.27 13.55
N THR A 168 -19.17 2.82 13.96
CA THR A 168 -18.93 2.10 15.21
C THR A 168 -17.65 2.60 15.86
N ASP A 169 -17.61 2.62 17.19
CA ASP A 169 -16.43 2.96 18.00
C ASP A 169 -15.49 1.77 18.25
N GLN A 170 -15.80 0.61 17.65
CA GLN A 170 -14.94 -0.57 17.73
C GLN A 170 -13.69 -0.43 16.86
N ASN A 171 -12.57 -0.96 17.35
CA ASN A 171 -11.30 -0.97 16.62
C ASN A 171 -11.39 -1.71 15.26
N LEU A 172 -10.47 -1.38 14.36
CA LEU A 172 -10.28 -2.11 13.11
C LEU A 172 -9.29 -3.25 13.34
N TYR A 173 -9.59 -4.42 12.79
CA TYR A 173 -8.76 -5.62 12.87
C TYR A 173 -8.29 -6.01 11.47
N ILE A 174 -7.02 -6.36 11.33
CA ILE A 174 -6.42 -6.87 10.09
C ILE A 174 -5.92 -8.28 10.36
N GLY A 175 -6.34 -9.23 9.53
CA GLY A 175 -6.04 -10.66 9.67
C GLY A 175 -6.91 -11.40 10.69
N TYR A 176 -7.97 -10.77 11.20
CA TYR A 176 -8.88 -11.35 12.19
C TYR A 176 -10.30 -10.82 12.01
N GLY A 177 -11.27 -11.69 12.30
CA GLY A 177 -12.70 -11.36 12.27
C GLY A 177 -13.51 -12.42 13.01
N LYS A 178 -14.69 -12.02 13.49
CA LYS A 178 -15.63 -12.95 14.12
C LYS A 178 -16.74 -13.33 13.14
N LEU A 179 -16.50 -14.37 12.35
CA LEU A 179 -17.40 -14.83 11.28
C LEU A 179 -18.19 -16.04 11.76
N ASP A 180 -19.51 -16.08 11.50
CA ASP A 180 -20.42 -17.13 12.01
C ASP A 180 -20.24 -17.41 13.52
N ARG A 181 -19.99 -16.34 14.29
CA ARG A 181 -19.72 -16.34 15.74
C ARG A 181 -18.43 -17.07 16.16
N MET A 182 -17.62 -17.54 15.23
CA MET A 182 -16.31 -18.14 15.46
C MET A 182 -15.20 -17.11 15.31
N HIS A 183 -14.08 -17.34 16.00
CA HIS A 183 -12.87 -16.52 15.85
C HIS A 183 -12.06 -17.10 14.70
N GLU A 184 -11.90 -16.32 13.64
CA GLU A 184 -11.21 -16.73 12.43
C GLU A 184 -9.97 -15.86 12.22
N PHE A 185 -8.94 -16.42 11.59
CA PHE A 185 -7.65 -15.78 11.41
C PHE A 185 -7.15 -15.94 9.97
N TYR A 186 -6.39 -14.95 9.50
CA TYR A 186 -5.71 -15.06 8.22
C TYR A 186 -4.44 -15.90 8.36
N ILE A 187 -4.18 -16.74 7.36
CA ILE A 187 -2.94 -17.52 7.26
C ILE A 187 -2.28 -17.22 5.92
N GLY A 188 -1.15 -16.52 5.95
CA GLY A 188 -0.43 -16.14 4.75
C GLY A 188 0.29 -14.80 4.87
N LEU A 189 0.57 -14.23 3.72
CA LEU A 189 1.27 -12.96 3.56
C LEU A 189 0.29 -11.87 3.10
N MET A 190 0.32 -10.71 3.77
CA MET A 190 -0.30 -9.49 3.26
C MET A 190 0.74 -8.46 2.92
N ASP A 191 0.53 -7.75 1.82
CA ASP A 191 1.38 -6.65 1.39
C ASP A 191 0.52 -5.48 0.90
N GLU A 192 1.04 -4.26 1.07
CA GLU A 192 0.50 -3.07 0.39
C GLU A 192 -1.02 -2.83 0.62
N LEU A 193 -1.55 -3.12 1.82
CA LEU A 193 -2.95 -2.89 2.19
C LEU A 193 -3.29 -1.40 2.18
N ARG A 194 -4.30 -1.02 1.40
CA ARG A 194 -4.80 0.34 1.25
C ARG A 194 -6.30 0.41 1.50
N ILE A 195 -6.70 1.46 2.19
CA ILE A 195 -8.11 1.80 2.45
C ILE A 195 -8.34 3.21 1.91
N TYR A 196 -9.41 3.41 1.17
CA TYR A 196 -9.85 4.69 0.63
C TYR A 196 -11.30 4.95 1.05
N ASN A 197 -11.67 6.21 1.33
CA ASN A 197 -13.07 6.61 1.58
C ASN A 197 -13.77 7.08 0.29
N TYR A 198 -13.50 6.38 -0.82
CA TYR A 198 -14.21 6.53 -2.08
C TYR A 198 -14.04 5.27 -2.92
N ALA A 199 -14.97 5.03 -3.83
CA ALA A 199 -14.84 3.97 -4.83
C ALA A 199 -13.80 4.36 -5.88
N LEU A 200 -12.71 3.59 -5.98
CA LEU A 200 -11.73 3.73 -7.05
C LEU A 200 -12.33 3.31 -8.39
N THR A 201 -11.87 3.96 -9.45
CA THR A 201 -12.20 3.58 -10.83
C THR A 201 -11.37 2.38 -11.30
N ASP A 202 -11.85 1.65 -12.31
CA ASP A 202 -11.12 0.55 -12.96
C ASP A 202 -9.68 0.95 -13.37
N LYS A 203 -9.50 2.19 -13.82
CA LYS A 203 -8.20 2.71 -14.22
C LYS A 203 -7.26 2.88 -13.03
N GLU A 204 -7.76 3.36 -11.90
CA GLU A 204 -6.98 3.51 -10.67
C GLU A 204 -6.62 2.13 -10.09
N ILE A 205 -7.58 1.21 -10.07
CA ILE A 205 -7.35 -0.18 -9.59
C ILE A 205 -6.32 -0.88 -10.48
N LYS A 206 -6.43 -0.74 -11.81
CA LYS A 206 -5.40 -1.24 -12.73
C LYS A 206 -4.04 -0.58 -12.51
N ALA A 207 -4.00 0.69 -12.09
CA ALA A 207 -2.75 1.34 -11.74
C ALA A 207 -2.15 0.77 -10.44
N LEU A 208 -2.96 0.44 -9.43
CA LEU A 208 -2.52 -0.27 -8.22
C LEU A 208 -1.93 -1.64 -8.54
N TYR A 209 -2.57 -2.42 -9.42
CA TYR A 209 -2.04 -3.73 -9.85
C TYR A 209 -0.69 -3.62 -10.56
N ASN A 210 -0.53 -2.60 -11.40
CA ASN A 210 0.73 -2.35 -12.12
C ASN A 210 1.74 -1.54 -11.29
N GLU A 211 1.42 -1.21 -10.04
CA GLU A 211 2.32 -0.52 -9.13
C GLU A 211 3.45 -1.47 -8.75
N THR A 212 4.55 -1.34 -9.49
CA THR A 212 5.81 -1.95 -9.10
C THR A 212 6.49 -0.98 -8.15
N VAL A 213 6.74 -1.41 -6.91
CA VAL A 213 7.84 -0.83 -6.18
C VAL A 213 9.07 -1.33 -6.93
N PRO A 214 9.88 -0.45 -7.56
CA PRO A 214 11.11 -0.92 -8.14
C PRO A 214 11.89 -1.56 -6.99
N GLU A 215 12.08 -2.89 -7.03
CA GLU A 215 12.98 -3.58 -6.11
C GLU A 215 14.18 -2.65 -5.97
N LEU A 216 14.48 -2.23 -4.74
CA LEU A 216 15.64 -1.38 -4.50
C LEU A 216 16.86 -2.22 -4.87
N LYS A 217 17.25 -2.14 -6.14
CA LYS A 217 18.39 -2.85 -6.66
C LYS A 217 19.56 -2.45 -5.77
N VAL A 218 20.20 -3.47 -5.21
CA VAL A 218 21.29 -3.24 -4.27
C VAL A 218 22.50 -2.79 -5.07
N TYR A 219 22.63 -1.47 -5.20
CA TYR A 219 23.83 -0.85 -5.71
C TYR A 219 24.89 -0.84 -4.62
N THR A 220 26.13 -1.18 -4.98
CA THR A 220 27.30 -1.06 -4.13
C THR A 220 27.88 0.35 -4.15
N SER A 221 27.60 1.13 -5.21
CA SER A 221 27.99 2.52 -5.34
C SER A 221 27.09 3.30 -6.30
N ILE A 222 27.10 4.63 -6.18
CA ILE A 222 26.51 5.55 -7.16
C ILE A 222 27.58 6.45 -7.77
N LEU A 223 27.41 6.76 -9.06
CA LEU A 223 28.25 7.67 -9.84
C LEU A 223 27.39 8.83 -10.36
N ILE A 224 27.96 10.03 -10.39
CA ILE A 224 27.33 11.22 -10.98
C ILE A 224 28.09 11.58 -12.25
N THR A 225 27.39 11.83 -13.35
CA THR A 225 27.99 12.30 -14.61
C THR A 225 27.27 13.56 -15.10
N PRO A 226 27.97 14.68 -15.33
CA PRO A 226 29.41 14.87 -15.11
C PRO A 226 29.81 14.87 -13.63
N SER A 227 30.98 14.29 -13.32
CA SER A 227 31.52 14.16 -11.95
C SER A 227 32.40 15.33 -11.50
N LYS A 228 32.77 16.24 -12.42
CA LYS A 228 33.66 17.37 -12.13
C LYS A 228 32.88 18.59 -11.66
N MET A 229 33.56 19.44 -10.88
CA MET A 229 33.08 20.75 -10.43
C MET A 229 32.48 21.53 -11.59
N ALA A 230 31.18 21.80 -11.52
CA ALA A 230 30.51 22.60 -12.54
C ALA A 230 30.72 24.07 -12.22
N ILE A 231 31.54 24.74 -13.02
CA ILE A 231 31.57 26.20 -13.09
C ILE A 231 30.49 26.60 -14.09
N ILE A 232 29.35 27.04 -13.58
CA ILE A 232 28.18 27.40 -14.39
C ILE A 232 28.02 28.93 -14.32
N LYS A 233 27.63 29.56 -15.42
CA LYS A 233 27.22 30.98 -15.39
C LYS A 233 25.93 31.11 -14.58
N ALA A 234 25.71 32.25 -13.93
CA ALA A 234 24.38 32.56 -13.39
C ALA A 234 23.28 32.31 -14.43
N GLU A 235 22.13 31.78 -14.00
CA GLU A 235 21.00 31.39 -14.87
C GLU A 235 21.30 30.24 -15.85
N GLY A 236 22.40 29.52 -15.63
CA GLY A 236 22.74 28.33 -16.41
C GLY A 236 22.06 27.05 -15.91
N ILE A 237 22.01 26.06 -16.80
CA ILE A 237 21.43 24.72 -16.57
C ILE A 237 22.52 23.66 -16.74
N LEU A 238 22.52 22.66 -15.86
CA LEU A 238 23.34 21.45 -15.97
C LEU A 238 22.46 20.22 -15.75
N ASN A 239 22.50 19.27 -16.68
CA ASN A 239 21.86 17.96 -16.49
C ASN A 239 22.89 16.97 -15.96
N ILE A 240 22.54 16.26 -14.89
CA ILE A 240 23.34 15.16 -14.34
C ILE A 240 22.61 13.82 -14.51
N ASN A 241 23.39 12.79 -14.82
CA ASN A 241 22.96 11.40 -14.77
C ASN A 241 23.52 10.73 -13.52
N VAL A 242 22.68 9.92 -12.85
CA VAL A 242 23.09 9.09 -11.73
C VAL A 242 23.11 7.64 -12.18
N THR A 243 24.23 6.98 -11.99
CA THR A 243 24.41 5.57 -12.34
C THR A 243 24.61 4.75 -11.08
N GLY A 244 23.74 3.76 -10.86
CA GLY A 244 23.91 2.74 -9.83
C GLY A 244 24.82 1.63 -10.34
N VAL A 245 25.73 1.14 -9.50
CA VAL A 245 26.64 0.03 -9.82
C VAL A 245 26.32 -1.14 -8.90
N MET A 246 26.01 -2.31 -9.44
CA MET A 246 25.70 -3.53 -8.68
C MET A 246 26.97 -4.31 -8.31
N LYS A 247 26.84 -5.36 -7.49
CA LYS A 247 27.98 -6.17 -6.99
C LYS A 247 28.72 -6.90 -8.11
N ASP A 248 28.01 -7.28 -9.18
CA ASP A 248 28.54 -7.88 -10.40
C ASP A 248 29.20 -6.85 -11.35
N GLY A 249 29.18 -5.56 -10.99
CA GLY A 249 29.70 -4.46 -11.80
C GLY A 249 28.75 -3.93 -12.87
N LYS A 250 27.56 -4.52 -13.03
CA LYS A 250 26.54 -4.02 -13.97
C LYS A 250 26.06 -2.63 -13.53
N LYS A 251 25.85 -1.77 -14.53
CA LYS A 251 25.52 -0.35 -14.34
C LYS A 251 24.12 -0.06 -14.87
N GLU A 252 23.38 0.78 -14.14
CA GLU A 252 22.04 1.20 -14.54
C GLU A 252 21.85 2.70 -14.30
N ASN A 253 21.10 3.35 -15.20
CA ASN A 253 20.70 4.73 -14.99
C ASN A 253 19.57 4.78 -13.95
N ILE A 254 19.86 5.46 -12.84
CA ILE A 254 18.96 5.59 -11.69
C ILE A 254 18.64 7.06 -11.38
N THR A 255 18.85 7.99 -12.33
CA THR A 255 18.62 9.43 -12.12
C THR A 255 17.26 9.69 -11.48
N LYS A 256 16.18 9.15 -12.06
CA LYS A 256 14.82 9.32 -11.52
C LYS A 256 14.59 8.64 -10.18
N LEU A 257 15.39 7.63 -9.82
CA LEU A 257 15.27 6.91 -8.56
C LEU A 257 16.09 7.57 -7.43
N ALA A 258 17.12 8.35 -7.75
CA ALA A 258 17.99 9.01 -6.77
C ALA A 258 17.36 10.26 -6.13
N ASN A 259 17.61 10.50 -4.86
CA ASN A 259 17.18 11.70 -4.14
C ASN A 259 18.22 12.81 -4.26
N TYR A 260 17.77 14.06 -4.39
CA TYR A 260 18.60 15.23 -4.61
C TYR A 260 18.35 16.29 -3.55
N GLN A 261 19.40 16.92 -3.05
CA GLN A 261 19.31 18.01 -2.09
C GLN A 261 20.37 19.08 -2.38
N SER A 262 19.92 20.32 -2.55
CA SER A 262 20.82 21.47 -2.61
C SER A 262 21.14 21.96 -1.20
N SER A 263 22.40 22.35 -0.95
CA SER A 263 22.80 23.00 0.30
C SER A 263 22.32 24.45 0.41
N ASP A 264 22.05 25.10 -0.72
CA ASP A 264 21.51 26.46 -0.78
C ASP A 264 20.65 26.64 -2.03
N THR A 265 19.34 26.55 -1.85
CA THR A 265 18.34 26.69 -2.92
C THR A 265 18.24 28.10 -3.48
N LYS A 266 18.84 29.11 -2.84
CA LYS A 266 18.94 30.48 -3.38
C LYS A 266 20.06 30.61 -4.40
N ILE A 267 21.01 29.68 -4.43
CA ILE A 267 22.14 29.63 -5.38
C ILE A 267 21.86 28.59 -6.47
N VAL A 268 21.40 27.39 -6.08
CA VAL A 268 21.20 26.25 -7.00
C VAL A 268 19.95 25.44 -6.62
N THR A 269 19.11 25.11 -7.59
CA THR A 269 18.02 24.13 -7.45
C THR A 269 18.35 22.85 -8.21
N VAL A 270 17.70 21.74 -7.86
CA VAL A 270 17.87 20.44 -8.53
C VAL A 270 16.52 19.72 -8.60
N SER A 271 16.12 19.26 -9.79
CA SER A 271 14.89 18.50 -10.01
C SER A 271 15.11 16.98 -9.85
N LYS A 272 14.02 16.22 -9.83
CA LYS A 272 14.04 14.76 -9.73
C LYS A 272 14.57 14.07 -10.99
N GLU A 273 14.63 14.79 -12.10
CA GLU A 273 15.22 14.37 -13.37
C GLU A 273 16.74 14.66 -13.42
N GLY A 274 17.34 15.16 -12.34
CA GLY A 274 18.75 15.53 -12.30
C GLY A 274 19.06 16.84 -13.04
N LYS A 275 18.07 17.70 -13.27
CA LYS A 275 18.28 19.04 -13.83
C LYS A 275 18.67 20.01 -12.73
N ILE A 276 19.88 20.56 -12.82
CA ILE A 276 20.41 21.57 -11.91
C ILE A 276 20.25 22.95 -12.57
N GLU A 277 19.61 23.88 -11.88
CA GLU A 277 19.46 25.27 -12.33
C GLU A 277 20.19 26.20 -11.36
N THR A 278 20.93 27.16 -11.90
CA THR A 278 21.70 28.13 -11.10
C THR A 278 21.02 29.48 -11.09
N LEU A 279 20.91 30.10 -9.91
CA LEU A 279 20.11 31.29 -9.70
C LEU A 279 20.95 32.52 -9.37
N LYS A 280 21.98 32.34 -8.53
CA LYS A 280 22.81 33.44 -8.04
C LYS A 280 24.28 33.03 -7.99
N LYS A 281 25.17 34.01 -8.13
CA LYS A 281 26.61 33.81 -7.93
C LYS A 281 26.88 33.32 -6.50
N GLY A 282 27.75 32.33 -6.37
CA GLY A 282 28.04 31.71 -5.08
C GLY A 282 28.51 30.27 -5.21
N LYS A 283 28.60 29.59 -4.08
CA LYS A 283 28.97 28.17 -3.99
C LYS A 283 27.85 27.41 -3.29
N ALA A 284 27.47 26.28 -3.86
CA ALA A 284 26.53 25.35 -3.27
C ALA A 284 26.95 23.91 -3.61
N THR A 285 26.38 22.95 -2.91
CA THR A 285 26.56 21.52 -3.20
C THR A 285 25.22 20.88 -3.50
N VAL A 286 25.21 19.94 -4.45
CA VAL A 286 24.09 19.03 -4.67
C VAL A 286 24.48 17.66 -4.14
N THR A 287 23.79 17.22 -3.09
CA THR A 287 23.90 15.85 -2.56
C THR A 287 22.93 14.96 -3.30
N VAL A 288 23.46 13.89 -3.89
CA VAL A 288 22.71 12.80 -4.54
C VAL A 288 22.76 11.59 -3.63
N SER A 289 21.62 10.94 -3.39
CA SER A 289 21.55 9.75 -2.55
C SER A 289 20.62 8.67 -3.10
N TYR A 290 20.91 7.42 -2.77
CA TYR A 290 20.06 6.26 -3.07
C TYR A 290 20.25 5.23 -1.94
N GLY A 291 19.19 4.94 -1.19
CA GLY A 291 19.31 4.18 0.06
C GLY A 291 20.35 4.81 1.00
N LYS A 292 21.36 4.02 1.41
CA LYS A 292 22.48 4.48 2.26
C LYS A 292 23.62 5.15 1.47
N LEU A 293 23.61 5.08 0.14
CA LEU A 293 24.69 5.63 -0.70
C LEU A 293 24.53 7.14 -0.89
N LYS A 294 25.65 7.86 -0.88
CA LYS A 294 25.68 9.32 -1.06
C LYS A 294 26.86 9.75 -1.92
N LYS A 295 26.63 10.76 -2.78
CA LYS A 295 27.68 11.50 -3.50
C LYS A 295 27.35 12.99 -3.50
N VAL A 296 28.39 13.81 -3.47
CA VAL A 296 28.26 15.27 -3.43
C VAL A 296 28.89 15.85 -4.69
N LEU A 297 28.14 16.72 -5.35
CA LEU A 297 28.63 17.53 -6.46
C LEU A 297 28.80 18.98 -6.00
N ASN A 298 30.02 19.50 -6.10
CA ASN A 298 30.32 20.90 -5.78
C ASN A 298 30.03 21.79 -6.99
N ILE A 299 29.22 22.84 -6.78
CA ILE A 299 28.82 23.81 -7.81
C ILE A 299 29.38 25.19 -7.45
N THR A 300 29.99 25.86 -8.43
CA THR A 300 30.38 27.27 -8.32
C THR A 300 29.71 28.06 -9.43
N VAL A 301 28.88 29.02 -9.05
CA VAL A 301 28.15 29.89 -9.98
C VAL A 301 28.94 31.20 -10.12
N LYS A 302 29.33 31.55 -11.35
CA LYS A 302 30.12 32.75 -11.66
C LYS A 302 29.31 33.84 -12.36
#